data_AF-A0A135LYE1-F1
#
_entry.id   AF-A0A135LYE1-F1
#
_cell.length_a   1.000
_cell.length_b   1.000
_cell.length_c   1.000
_cell.angle_alpha   90.00
_cell.angle_beta   90.00
_cell.angle_gamma   90.00
#
_symmetry.space_group_name_H-M   'P 1'
#
loop_
_entity.id
_entity.type
_entity.pdbx_description
1 polymer ?
#
loop_
_entity_poly.entity_id
_entity_poly.type
_entity_poly.pdbx_seq_one_letter_code
_entity_poly.pdbx_strand_id
1 'polypeptide(L)'
;MATKASLNTDLPGDEKKWNVWADRHDVSNSTIHDATLTSASTINEKQYLLLQVLWTSGSGQELSLVSRGRRVLKQVLSRLHVSQDRHQIFITFAEYDSRYIQYLNNTLPPKSPRPFLKMHEFGPWNTMDRGELENIGGILLAIALRAYSDANLGKAFTNKQKSG
;
A
#
# COMPACT_ATOMS: atom_id res chain seq x y z
N MET A 1 -9.71 20.40 10.95
CA MET A 1 -9.08 19.12 11.34
C MET A 1 -10.17 18.05 11.30
N ALA A 2 -10.20 17.21 10.26
CA ALA A 2 -11.12 16.08 10.23
C ALA A 2 -10.54 14.97 11.09
N THR A 3 -11.25 14.59 12.14
CA THR A 3 -10.93 13.47 13.01
C THR A 3 -10.95 12.18 12.20
N LYS A 4 -9.87 11.39 12.22
CA LYS A 4 -9.72 10.07 11.55
C LYS A 4 -10.85 9.06 11.89
N ALA A 5 -11.66 9.36 12.90
CA ALA A 5 -12.79 8.54 13.34
C ALA A 5 -13.96 8.41 12.34
N SER A 6 -14.02 9.20 11.26
CA SER A 6 -15.12 9.13 10.28
C SER A 6 -14.78 8.43 8.95
N LEU A 7 -13.53 8.02 8.72
CA LEU A 7 -13.09 7.42 7.44
C LEU A 7 -12.88 5.90 7.51
N ASN A 8 -12.97 5.29 8.69
CA ASN A 8 -12.33 3.99 8.93
C ASN A 8 -13.23 2.74 8.88
N THR A 9 -14.35 2.76 8.16
CA THR A 9 -15.14 1.51 7.99
C THR A 9 -15.63 1.20 6.59
N ASP A 10 -15.50 2.09 5.61
CA ASP A 10 -16.24 1.90 4.34
C ASP A 10 -15.42 2.11 3.06
N LEU A 11 -14.09 2.23 3.16
CA LEU A 11 -13.24 2.25 1.96
C LEU A 11 -13.44 0.97 1.13
N PRO A 12 -13.48 1.07 -0.21
CA PRO A 12 -13.76 -0.08 -1.05
C PRO A 12 -12.61 -1.09 -1.00
N GLY A 13 -12.86 -2.29 -0.47
CA GLY A 13 -11.90 -3.39 -0.47
C GLY A 13 -11.92 -4.23 -1.75
N ASP A 14 -12.91 -4.04 -2.61
CA ASP A 14 -13.07 -4.76 -3.87
C ASP A 14 -13.63 -3.86 -4.97
N GLU A 15 -13.49 -4.29 -6.22
CA GLU A 15 -13.93 -3.54 -7.40
C GLU A 15 -15.44 -3.27 -7.41
N LYS A 16 -16.28 -4.16 -6.85
CA LYS A 16 -17.73 -3.96 -6.82
C LYS A 16 -18.08 -2.80 -5.90
N LYS A 17 -17.52 -2.78 -4.70
CA LYS A 17 -17.67 -1.66 -3.76
C LYS A 17 -17.09 -0.37 -4.33
N TRP A 18 -15.94 -0.45 -4.99
CA TRP A 18 -15.34 0.72 -5.63
C TRP A 18 -16.25 1.29 -6.72
N ASN A 19 -16.85 0.46 -7.57
CA ASN A 19 -17.79 0.92 -8.61
C ASN A 19 -19.02 1.62 -7.99
N VAL A 20 -19.59 1.07 -6.91
CA VAL A 20 -20.70 1.71 -6.20
C VAL A 20 -20.31 3.10 -5.68
N TRP A 21 -19.09 3.26 -5.15
CA TRP A 21 -18.58 4.56 -4.71
C TRP A 21 -18.33 5.49 -5.88
N ALA A 22 -17.71 5.01 -6.95
CA ALA A 22 -17.44 5.79 -8.15
C ALA A 22 -18.73 6.35 -8.77
N ASP A 23 -19.79 5.54 -8.82
CA ASP A 23 -21.11 5.97 -9.29
C ASP A 23 -21.71 7.03 -8.36
N ARG A 24 -21.62 6.83 -7.04
CA ARG A 24 -22.15 7.76 -6.04
C ARG A 24 -21.49 9.15 -6.10
N HIS A 25 -20.22 9.19 -6.51
CA HIS A 25 -19.42 10.41 -6.62
C HIS A 25 -19.29 10.96 -8.04
N ASP A 26 -19.93 10.33 -9.03
CA ASP A 26 -19.92 10.70 -10.46
C ASP A 26 -18.52 10.70 -11.08
N VAL A 27 -17.71 9.67 -10.78
CA VAL A 27 -16.31 9.54 -11.25
C VAL A 27 -16.05 8.24 -12.03
N SER A 28 -17.07 7.42 -12.30
CA SER A 28 -16.92 6.11 -12.96
C SER A 28 -16.30 6.14 -14.35
N ASN A 29 -16.37 7.28 -15.04
CA ASN A 29 -15.78 7.49 -16.37
C ASN A 29 -14.65 8.52 -16.38
N SER A 30 -14.26 9.02 -15.20
CA SER A 30 -13.18 10.00 -15.06
C SER A 30 -11.86 9.32 -14.73
N THR A 31 -10.76 10.00 -15.04
CA THR A 31 -9.40 9.57 -14.72
C THR A 31 -8.71 10.60 -13.83
N ILE A 32 -7.60 10.19 -13.21
CA ILE A 32 -6.76 11.10 -12.42
C ILE A 32 -6.25 12.30 -13.23
N HIS A 33 -6.20 12.19 -14.56
CA HIS A 33 -5.76 13.26 -15.47
C HIS A 33 -6.85 14.29 -15.76
N ASP A 34 -8.10 13.99 -15.43
CA ASP A 34 -9.25 14.89 -15.61
C ASP A 34 -9.46 15.81 -14.40
N ALA A 35 -8.68 15.63 -13.33
CA ALA A 35 -8.80 16.37 -12.08
C ALA A 35 -7.51 17.10 -11.70
N THR A 36 -7.65 18.33 -11.22
CA THR A 36 -6.52 19.07 -10.64
C THR A 36 -6.17 18.48 -9.27
N LEU A 37 -4.96 17.92 -9.14
CA LEU A 37 -4.40 17.49 -7.86
C LEU A 37 -3.57 18.63 -7.26
N THR A 38 -4.13 19.32 -6.27
CA THR A 38 -3.48 20.47 -5.61
C THR A 38 -2.51 20.07 -4.51
N SER A 39 -2.79 18.99 -3.76
CA SER A 39 -1.88 18.41 -2.75
C SER A 39 -2.40 17.07 -2.23
N ALA A 40 -1.49 16.18 -1.81
CA ALA A 40 -1.83 14.95 -1.10
C ALA A 40 -2.44 15.22 0.29
N SER A 41 -2.12 16.35 0.93
CA SER A 41 -2.66 16.73 2.25
C SER A 41 -4.09 17.27 2.20
N THR A 42 -4.63 17.53 1.01
CA THR A 42 -5.97 18.07 0.78
C THR A 42 -6.80 17.19 -0.16
N ILE A 43 -6.40 15.94 -0.35
CA ILE A 43 -7.07 15.03 -1.28
C ILE A 43 -8.52 14.78 -0.82
N ASN A 44 -9.47 14.97 -1.73
CA ASN A 44 -10.88 14.71 -1.48
C ASN A 44 -11.29 13.30 -1.95
N GLU A 45 -12.47 12.83 -1.56
CA GLU A 45 -12.96 11.48 -1.88
C GLU A 45 -13.02 11.22 -3.40
N LYS A 46 -13.37 12.21 -4.21
CA LYS A 46 -13.36 12.10 -5.67
C LYS A 46 -11.95 11.85 -6.18
N GLN A 47 -10.99 12.67 -5.78
CA GLN A 47 -9.58 12.53 -6.14
C GLN A 47 -8.99 11.20 -5.65
N TYR A 48 -9.40 10.74 -4.47
CA TYR A 48 -9.03 9.42 -3.97
C TYR A 48 -9.57 8.29 -4.86
N LEU A 49 -10.84 8.35 -5.25
CA LEU A 49 -11.44 7.36 -6.15
C LEU A 49 -10.72 7.33 -7.51
N LEU A 50 -10.33 8.49 -8.06
CA LEU A 50 -9.56 8.57 -9.31
C LEU A 50 -8.19 7.87 -9.22
N LEU A 51 -7.64 7.62 -8.03
CA LEU A 51 -6.43 6.81 -7.87
C LEU A 51 -6.68 5.29 -7.98
N GLN A 52 -7.93 4.85 -8.15
CA GLN A 52 -8.33 3.44 -8.27
C GLN A 52 -7.77 2.58 -7.13
N VAL A 53 -7.99 3.03 -5.89
CA VAL A 53 -7.46 2.37 -4.70
C VAL A 53 -8.48 1.39 -4.12
N LEU A 54 -8.03 0.17 -3.83
CA LEU A 54 -8.72 -0.82 -3.03
C LEU A 54 -8.04 -0.96 -1.68
N TRP A 55 -8.78 -0.82 -0.57
CA TRP A 55 -8.22 -0.86 0.78
C TRP A 55 -8.70 -2.08 1.55
N THR A 56 -7.77 -2.89 2.04
CA THR A 56 -8.07 -4.07 2.86
C THR A 56 -7.31 -3.98 4.17
N SER A 57 -8.02 -4.16 5.28
CA SER A 57 -7.44 -4.15 6.62
C SER A 57 -7.34 -5.57 7.17
N GLY A 58 -6.17 -5.93 7.67
CA GLY A 58 -5.87 -7.19 8.35
C GLY A 58 -5.31 -6.94 9.75
N SER A 59 -5.22 -8.00 10.55
CA SER A 59 -4.69 -7.88 11.93
C SER A 59 -3.16 -7.94 11.96
N GLY A 60 -2.53 -7.38 12.99
CA GLY A 60 -1.07 -7.50 13.17
C GLY A 60 -0.57 -8.95 13.28
N GLN A 61 -1.42 -9.85 13.77
CA GLN A 61 -1.13 -11.29 13.85
C GLN A 61 -1.03 -11.94 12.47
N GLU A 62 -1.87 -11.52 11.53
CA GLU A 62 -1.87 -12.00 10.15
C GLU A 62 -0.54 -11.64 9.46
N LEU A 63 -0.05 -10.42 9.65
CA LEU A 63 1.27 -10.01 9.13
C LEU A 63 2.43 -10.80 9.78
N SER A 64 2.35 -11.06 11.09
CA SER A 64 3.34 -11.88 11.79
C SER A 64 3.45 -13.29 11.18
N LEU A 65 2.32 -13.91 10.79
CA LEU A 65 2.31 -15.20 10.09
C LEU A 65 2.93 -15.10 8.68
N VAL A 66 2.57 -14.06 7.91
CA VAL A 66 3.12 -13.82 6.56
C VAL A 66 4.63 -13.59 6.60
N SER A 67 5.13 -12.83 7.58
CA SER A 67 6.56 -12.53 7.71
C SER A 67 7.41 -13.77 8.00
N ARG A 68 6.83 -14.80 8.64
CA ARG A 68 7.48 -16.10 8.89
C ARG A 68 7.53 -16.97 7.62
N GLY A 69 6.63 -16.76 6.66
CA GLY A 69 6.60 -17.45 5.36
C GLY A 69 7.57 -16.84 4.34
N ARG A 70 8.72 -17.49 4.11
CA ARG A 70 9.86 -16.96 3.32
C ARG A 70 9.60 -16.52 1.86
N ARG A 71 8.44 -16.82 1.26
CA ARG A 71 8.23 -16.69 -0.20
C ARG A 71 7.54 -15.41 -0.68
N VAL A 72 6.79 -14.71 0.17
CA VAL A 72 5.89 -13.61 -0.28
C VAL A 72 6.54 -12.22 -0.24
N LEU A 73 7.49 -11.94 0.66
CA LEU A 73 7.94 -10.54 0.83
C LEU A 73 8.91 -10.00 -0.24
N LYS A 74 9.36 -10.80 -1.23
CA LYS A 74 10.42 -10.38 -2.17
C LYS A 74 9.98 -9.21 -3.07
N GLN A 75 8.68 -9.10 -3.33
CA GLN A 75 8.09 -8.06 -4.18
C GLN A 75 7.36 -6.98 -3.38
N VAL A 76 7.12 -7.25 -2.10
CA VAL A 76 6.27 -6.45 -1.20
C VAL A 76 7.08 -5.37 -0.46
N LEU A 77 8.39 -5.57 -0.25
CA LEU A 77 9.21 -4.64 0.54
C LEU A 77 9.49 -3.28 -0.11
N SER A 78 9.42 -3.16 -1.43
CA SER A 78 9.67 -1.88 -2.12
C SER A 78 8.55 -0.85 -1.91
N ARG A 79 7.46 -1.22 -1.24
CA ARG A 79 6.21 -0.44 -1.15
C ARG A 79 5.57 -0.53 0.24
N LEU A 80 6.43 -0.62 1.25
CA LEU A 80 6.06 -0.56 2.65
C LEU A 80 5.87 0.89 3.09
N HIS A 81 4.75 1.17 3.74
CA HIS A 81 4.51 2.42 4.48
C HIS A 81 4.23 2.07 5.94
N VAL A 82 4.90 2.76 6.86
CA VAL A 82 4.61 2.68 8.30
C VAL A 82 3.97 4.00 8.68
N SER A 83 2.79 3.93 9.30
CA SER A 83 2.07 5.11 9.76
C SER A 83 1.71 4.97 11.23
N GLN A 84 1.52 6.11 11.90
CA GLN A 84 1.15 6.17 13.31
C GLN A 84 -0.04 7.10 13.49
N ASP A 85 -0.97 6.71 14.35
CA ASP A 85 -2.01 7.58 14.90
C ASP A 85 -2.06 7.43 16.43
N ARG A 86 -1.69 8.50 17.14
CA ARG A 86 -1.47 8.51 18.59
C ARG A 86 -0.60 7.32 19.06
N HIS A 87 -1.18 6.38 19.82
CA HIS A 87 -0.48 5.22 20.35
C HIS A 87 -0.62 3.98 19.45
N GLN A 88 -1.13 4.13 18.22
CA GLN A 88 -1.36 3.03 17.30
C GLN A 88 -0.42 3.13 16.10
N ILE A 89 0.29 2.06 15.79
CA ILE A 89 1.09 1.93 14.58
C ILE A 89 0.35 1.03 13.59
N PHE A 90 0.45 1.36 12.31
CA PHE A 90 -0.08 0.61 11.19
C PHE A 90 1.03 0.36 10.17
N ILE A 91 1.01 -0.83 9.57
CA ILE A 91 1.92 -1.21 8.49
C ILE A 91 1.08 -1.42 7.23
N THR A 92 1.37 -0.70 6.16
CA THR A 92 0.63 -0.81 4.89
C THR A 92 1.55 -1.25 3.77
N PHE A 93 1.12 -2.23 2.97
CA PHE A 93 1.80 -2.65 1.76
C PHE A 93 1.00 -2.30 0.52
N ALA A 94 1.66 -1.65 -0.45
CA ALA A 94 1.04 -1.29 -1.71
C ALA A 94 1.33 -2.34 -2.80
N GLU A 95 0.29 -2.94 -3.36
CA GLU A 95 0.37 -3.90 -4.46
C GLU A 95 -0.27 -3.30 -5.72
N TYR A 96 0.50 -3.26 -6.80
CA TYR A 96 0.04 -2.79 -8.11
C TYR A 96 0.95 -3.34 -9.21
N ASP A 97 0.40 -3.51 -10.41
CA ASP A 97 1.15 -4.01 -11.57
C ASP A 97 1.60 -2.88 -12.51
N SER A 98 2.23 -3.24 -13.64
CA SER A 98 2.67 -2.28 -14.64
C SER A 98 1.53 -1.51 -15.31
N ARG A 99 0.30 -2.07 -15.35
CA ARG A 99 -0.87 -1.40 -15.94
C ARG A 99 -1.29 -0.23 -15.06
N TYR A 100 -1.17 -0.35 -13.74
CA TYR A 100 -1.40 0.77 -12.83
C TYR A 100 -0.43 1.93 -13.08
N ILE A 101 0.85 1.63 -13.33
CA ILE A 101 1.83 2.65 -13.70
C ILE A 101 1.48 3.29 -15.06
N GLN A 102 1.05 2.49 -16.04
CA GLN A 102 0.58 3.03 -17.33
C GLN A 102 -0.65 3.92 -17.18
N TYR A 103 -1.56 3.58 -16.26
CA TYR A 103 -2.70 4.43 -15.93
C TYR A 103 -2.26 5.78 -15.35
N LEU A 104 -1.36 5.76 -14.35
CA LEU A 104 -0.81 6.98 -13.77
C LEU A 104 -0.05 7.83 -14.79
N ASN A 105 0.57 7.22 -15.80
CA ASN A 105 1.32 7.92 -16.84
C ASN A 105 0.49 8.29 -18.08
N ASN A 106 -0.82 8.02 -18.08
CA ASN A 106 -1.70 8.21 -19.23
C ASN A 106 -1.26 7.45 -20.50
N THR A 107 -0.58 6.30 -20.33
CA THR A 107 -0.11 5.44 -21.43
C THR A 107 -0.86 4.11 -21.49
N LEU A 108 -1.95 3.96 -20.73
CA LEU A 108 -2.75 2.74 -20.71
C LEU A 108 -3.54 2.61 -22.03
N PRO A 109 -3.50 1.46 -22.72
CA PRO A 109 -4.23 1.28 -23.97
C PRO A 109 -5.75 1.48 -23.77
N PRO A 110 -6.46 2.12 -24.72
CA PRO A 110 -7.91 2.27 -24.66
C PRO A 110 -8.62 0.92 -24.50
N LYS A 111 -9.71 0.88 -23.73
CA LYS A 111 -10.49 -0.34 -23.42
C LYS A 111 -9.76 -1.39 -22.56
N SER A 112 -8.58 -1.08 -22.03
CA SER A 112 -7.96 -1.95 -21.02
C SER A 112 -8.83 -2.02 -19.75
N PRO A 113 -8.88 -3.17 -19.07
CA PRO A 113 -9.49 -3.26 -17.74
C PRO A 113 -8.87 -2.25 -16.78
N ARG A 114 -9.68 -1.73 -15.86
CA ARG A 114 -9.23 -0.78 -14.83
C ARG A 114 -8.13 -1.38 -13.95
N PRO A 115 -6.94 -0.77 -13.86
CA PRO A 115 -5.89 -1.23 -12.96
C PRO A 115 -6.08 -0.64 -11.56
N PHE A 116 -6.08 -1.50 -10.54
CA PHE A 116 -6.23 -1.07 -9.15
C PHE A 116 -4.91 -1.06 -8.39
N LEU A 117 -4.75 -0.07 -7.51
CA LEU A 117 -3.79 -0.06 -6.42
C LEU A 117 -4.42 -0.71 -5.20
N LYS A 118 -3.86 -1.83 -4.73
CA LYS A 118 -4.32 -2.48 -3.51
C LYS A 118 -3.45 -2.06 -2.33
N MET A 119 -4.07 -1.53 -1.30
CA MET A 119 -3.44 -1.11 -0.05
C MET A 119 -3.83 -2.12 1.04
N HIS A 120 -2.85 -2.90 1.48
CA HIS A 120 -3.01 -3.91 2.53
C HIS A 120 -2.50 -3.34 3.84
N GLU A 121 -3.41 -2.86 4.70
CA GLU A 121 -3.08 -2.29 6.00
C GLU A 121 -3.17 -3.34 7.10
N PHE A 122 -2.19 -3.37 7.99
CA PHE A 122 -2.14 -4.23 9.16
C PHE A 122 -2.00 -3.39 10.43
N GLY A 123 -2.57 -3.90 11.52
CA GLY A 123 -2.55 -3.28 12.83
C GLY A 123 -3.94 -3.29 13.47
N PRO A 124 -4.21 -2.38 14.42
CA PRO A 124 -3.25 -1.49 15.07
C PRO A 124 -2.29 -2.26 16.00
N TRP A 125 -1.04 -1.80 16.12
CA TRP A 125 -0.17 -2.14 17.27
C TRP A 125 -0.15 -0.99 18.25
N ASN A 126 -0.41 -1.26 19.52
CA ASN A 126 -0.42 -0.31 20.62
C ASN A 126 0.99 -0.08 21.17
N THR A 127 1.52 1.14 21.03
CA THR A 127 2.85 1.51 21.52
C THR A 127 2.96 1.58 23.04
N MET A 128 1.82 1.62 23.74
CA MET A 128 1.77 1.57 25.20
C MET A 128 1.82 0.13 25.73
N ASP A 129 1.59 -0.87 24.87
CA ASP A 129 1.74 -2.28 25.21
C ASP A 129 3.14 -2.77 24.84
N ARG A 130 3.89 -3.25 25.84
CA ARG A 130 5.26 -3.72 25.63
C ARG A 130 5.34 -4.94 24.72
N GLY A 131 4.38 -5.86 24.82
CA GLY A 131 4.36 -7.08 24.02
C GLY A 131 4.06 -6.80 22.55
N GLU A 132 3.14 -5.88 22.28
CA GLU A 132 2.85 -5.43 20.92
C GLU A 132 4.01 -4.62 20.32
N LEU A 133 4.68 -3.77 21.13
CA LEU A 133 5.86 -3.03 20.70
C LEU A 133 7.04 -3.97 20.35
N GLU A 134 7.27 -5.00 21.18
CA GLU A 134 8.27 -6.04 20.90
C GLU A 134 7.91 -6.82 19.63
N ASN A 135 6.62 -7.14 19.44
CA ASN A 135 6.15 -7.82 18.25
C ASN A 135 6.39 -7.00 16.97
N ILE A 136 5.96 -5.74 16.92
CA ILE A 136 6.17 -4.89 15.73
C ILE A 136 7.64 -4.57 15.51
N GLY A 137 8.42 -4.38 16.58
CA GLY A 137 9.87 -4.20 16.50
C GLY A 137 10.54 -5.39 15.81
N GLY A 138 10.15 -6.62 16.17
CA GLY A 138 10.62 -7.84 15.51
C GLY A 138 10.25 -7.92 14.03
N ILE A 139 9.02 -7.54 13.67
CA ILE A 139 8.57 -7.51 12.27
C ILE A 139 9.37 -6.49 11.46
N LEU A 140 9.49 -5.26 11.94
CA LEU A 140 10.23 -4.19 11.27
C LEU A 140 11.72 -4.54 11.12
N LEU A 141 12.32 -5.14 12.14
CA LEU A 141 13.71 -5.60 12.08
C LEU A 141 13.88 -6.71 11.03
N ALA A 142 13.00 -7.71 11.00
CA ALA A 142 13.04 -8.78 10.01
C ALA A 142 12.91 -8.22 8.58
N ILE A 143 12.03 -7.24 8.39
CA ILE A 143 11.88 -6.52 7.12
C ILE A 143 13.18 -5.80 6.74
N ALA A 144 13.75 -5.01 7.65
CA ALA A 144 14.97 -4.25 7.39
C ALA A 144 16.15 -5.16 7.04
N LEU A 145 16.32 -6.27 7.77
CA LEU A 145 17.34 -7.28 7.50
C LEU A 145 17.15 -7.95 6.14
N ARG A 146 15.91 -8.25 5.76
CA ARG A 146 15.60 -8.81 4.44
C ARG A 146 15.91 -7.82 3.32
N ALA A 147 15.48 -6.57 3.44
CA ALA A 147 15.78 -5.52 2.48
C ALA A 147 17.29 -5.29 2.33
N TYR A 148 18.03 -5.29 3.43
CA TYR A 148 19.49 -5.20 3.44
C TYR A 148 20.15 -6.39 2.72
N SER A 149 19.68 -7.61 2.97
CA SER A 149 20.17 -8.81 2.28
C SER A 149 19.94 -8.72 0.77
N ASP A 150 18.72 -8.37 0.34
CA ASP A 150 18.35 -8.26 -1.08
C ASP A 150 19.21 -7.18 -1.81
N ALA A 151 19.46 -6.04 -1.17
CA ALA A 151 20.30 -4.97 -1.72
C ALA A 151 21.78 -5.38 -1.87
N ASN A 152 22.30 -6.18 -0.93
CA ASN A 152 23.71 -6.60 -0.96
C ASN A 152 23.96 -7.83 -1.85
N LEU A 153 22.97 -8.73 -1.98
CA LEU A 153 23.03 -9.81 -2.96
C LEU A 153 23.14 -9.23 -4.38
N GLY A 154 22.38 -8.19 -4.71
CA GLY A 154 22.47 -7.51 -6.01
C GLY A 154 23.85 -6.96 -6.34
N LYS A 155 24.59 -6.44 -5.34
CA LYS A 155 25.95 -5.90 -5.52
C LYS A 155 27.01 -6.99 -5.71
N ALA A 156 26.84 -8.15 -5.09
CA ALA A 156 27.78 -9.27 -5.26
C ALA A 156 27.71 -9.87 -6.68
N PHE A 157 26.52 -9.92 -7.29
CA PHE A 157 26.35 -10.39 -8.68
C PHE A 157 26.94 -9.42 -9.72
N THR A 158 26.84 -8.10 -9.51
CA THR A 158 27.38 -7.11 -10.46
C THR A 158 28.90 -7.01 -10.42
N ASN A 159 29.53 -7.21 -9.26
CA ASN A 159 30.99 -7.24 -9.14
C ASN A 159 31.63 -8.50 -9.76
N LYS A 160 30.92 -9.64 -9.76
CA LYS A 160 31.40 -10.88 -10.39
C LYS A 160 31.38 -10.84 -11.92
N GLN A 161 30.50 -10.03 -12.52
CA GLN A 161 30.40 -9.85 -13.98
C GLN A 161 31.41 -8.83 -14.54
N LYS A 162 32.04 -8.00 -13.70
CA LYS A 162 33.06 -7.03 -14.11
C LYS A 162 34.51 -7.53 -14.00
N SER A 163 34.72 -8.75 -13.50
CA SER A 163 36.05 -9.35 -13.31
C SER A 163 36.29 -10.58 -14.21
N GLY A 164 35.53 -10.72 -15.30
CA GLY A 164 35.65 -11.79 -16.29
C GLY A 164 35.97 -11.23 -17.66
#